data_AF-A0A1N7B2X2-F1
#
_entry.id   AF-A0A1N7B2X2-F1
#
_cell.length_a   1.000
_cell.length_b   1.000
_cell.length_c   1.000
_cell.angle_alpha   90.00
_cell.angle_beta   90.00
_cell.angle_gamma   90.00
#
_symmetry.space_group_name_H-M   'P 1'
#
loop_
_entity.id
_entity.type
_entity.pdbx_description
1 polymer ?
#
loop_
_entity_poly.entity_id
_entity_poly.type
_entity_poly.pdbx_seq_one_letter_code
_entity_poly.pdbx_strand_id
1 'polypeptide(L)' 'MREQDAETVADVLELLTLNQEALSACIDELALHLMKTGATELHANIKCALTTLDTNAQGISSAIGLLRGHGSR' A
#
# COMPACT_ATOMS: atom_id res chain seq x y z
N MET A 1 7.46 -9.65 22.18
CA MET A 1 6.40 -8.64 22.05
C MET A 1 5.18 -9.18 22.77
N ARG A 2 4.47 -8.38 23.56
CA ARG A 2 3.21 -8.87 24.16
C ARG A 2 2.18 -9.02 23.05
N GLU A 3 1.27 -9.98 23.17
CA GLU A 3 0.22 -10.23 22.18
C GLU A 3 -0.58 -8.96 21.85
N GLN A 4 -0.95 -8.19 22.88
CA GLN A 4 -1.62 -6.90 22.70
C GLN A 4 -0.79 -5.86 21.92
N ASP A 5 0.53 -5.87 22.09
CA ASP A 5 1.42 -4.99 21.31
C ASP A 5 1.45 -5.44 19.83
N ALA A 6 1.39 -6.75 19.57
CA ALA A 6 1.38 -7.31 18.21
C ALA A 6 0.07 -6.97 17.46
N GLU A 7 -1.08 -7.11 18.12
CA GLU A 7 -2.38 -6.74 17.55
C GLU A 7 -2.47 -5.23 17.30
N THR A 8 -2.00 -4.40 18.25
CA THR A 8 -1.98 -2.94 18.05
C THR A 8 -1.15 -2.54 16.81
N VAL A 9 -0.01 -3.21 16.58
CA VAL A 9 0.79 -2.96 15.37
C VAL A 9 0.06 -3.45 14.13
N ALA A 10 -0.60 -4.61 14.17
CA ALA A 10 -1.37 -5.13 13.05
C ALA A 10 -2.52 -4.19 12.64
N ASP A 11 -3.23 -3.61 13.61
CA ASP A 11 -4.32 -2.66 13.35
C ASP A 11 -3.81 -1.36 12.69
N VAL A 12 -2.66 -0.85 13.14
CA VAL A 12 -2.02 0.31 12.50
C VAL A 12 -1.59 -0.02 11.07
N LEU A 13 -1.09 -1.24 10.84
CA LEU A 13 -0.73 -1.71 9.50
C LEU A 13 -1.95 -1.85 8.59
N GLU A 14 -3.13 -2.21 9.10
CA GLU A 14 -4.37 -2.20 8.31
C GLU A 14 -4.75 -0.78 7.87
N LEU A 15 -4.63 0.21 8.75
CA LEU A 15 -4.83 1.61 8.36
C LEU A 15 -3.81 2.04 7.29
N LEU A 16 -2.58 1.54 7.35
CA LEU A 16 -1.56 1.82 6.34
C LEU A 16 -1.86 1.12 5.00
N THR A 17 -2.50 -0.05 5.01
CA THR A 17 -3.03 -0.70 3.79
C THR A 17 -4.06 0.19 3.11
N LEU A 18 -5.01 0.75 3.86
CA LEU A 18 -6.00 1.70 3.31
C LEU A 18 -5.32 2.91 2.67
N ASN A 19 -4.22 3.40 3.23
CA ASN A 19 -3.44 4.47 2.61
C ASN A 19 -2.80 4.04 1.29
N GLN A 20 -2.29 2.80 1.16
CA GLN A 20 -1.74 2.32 -0.12
C GLN A 20 -2.83 2.28 -1.19
N GLU A 21 -4.01 1.78 -0.85
CA GLU A 21 -5.15 1.68 -1.77
C GLU A 21 -5.64 3.06 -2.21
N ALA A 22 -5.84 3.98 -1.26
CA ALA A 22 -6.29 5.33 -1.54
C ALA A 22 -5.30 6.12 -2.41
N LEU A 23 -4.00 5.99 -2.13
CA LEU A 23 -2.95 6.64 -2.92
C LEU A 23 -2.86 6.05 -4.33
N SER A 24 -2.95 4.72 -4.48
CA SER A 24 -2.96 4.08 -5.79
C SER A 24 -4.14 4.56 -6.63
N ALA A 25 -5.35 4.57 -6.06
CA ALA A 25 -6.55 5.05 -6.75
C ALA A 25 -6.42 6.53 -7.16
N CYS A 26 -5.88 7.38 -6.28
CA CYS A 26 -5.62 8.78 -6.58
C CYS A 26 -4.63 8.96 -7.75
N ILE A 27 -3.53 8.21 -7.73
CA ILE A 27 -2.50 8.27 -8.78
C ILE A 27 -3.05 7.74 -10.11
N ASP A 28 -3.83 6.66 -10.10
CA ASP A 28 -4.49 6.14 -11.30
C ASP A 28 -5.46 7.17 -11.90
N GLU A 29 -6.27 7.84 -11.09
CA GLU A 29 -7.18 8.87 -11.57
C GLU A 29 -6.42 10.07 -12.17
N LEU A 30 -5.32 10.49 -11.53
CA LEU A 30 -4.44 11.53 -12.07
C LEU A 30 -3.79 11.08 -13.39
N ALA A 31 -3.37 9.82 -13.49
CA ALA A 31 -2.80 9.25 -14.70
C ALA A 31 -3.78 9.32 -15.88
N LEU A 32 -5.03 8.91 -15.65
CA LEU A 32 -6.10 8.96 -16.64
C LEU A 32 -6.37 10.39 -17.13
N HIS A 33 -6.32 11.36 -16.23
CA HIS A 33 -6.46 12.77 -16.58
C HIS A 33 -5.28 13.29 -17.39
N LEU A 34 -4.05 12.92 -17.02
CA LEU A 34 -2.83 13.41 -17.64
C LEU A 34 -2.53 12.73 -18.98
N MET A 35 -3.00 11.51 -19.23
CA MET A 35 -2.92 10.88 -20.55
C MET A 35 -3.61 11.71 -21.64
N LYS A 36 -4.60 12.55 -21.27
CA LYS A 36 -5.28 13.48 -22.19
C LYS A 36 -4.37 14.62 -22.66
N THR A 37 -3.23 14.87 -22.00
CA THR A 37 -2.29 15.95 -22.33
C THR A 37 -1.09 15.50 -23.18
N GLY A 38 -0.93 14.19 -23.43
CA GLY A 38 0.15 13.64 -24.25
C GLY A 38 1.53 13.56 -23.58
N ALA A 39 1.60 13.74 -22.26
CA ALA A 39 2.85 13.68 -21.49
C ALA A 39 3.36 12.23 -21.32
N THR A 40 4.31 11.81 -22.14
CA THR A 40 4.85 10.43 -22.14
C THR A 40 5.83 10.13 -21.00
N GLU A 41 6.66 11.10 -20.59
CA GLU A 41 7.60 10.91 -19.46
C GLU A 41 6.88 10.67 -18.13
N LEU A 42 5.70 11.28 -17.98
CA LEU A 42 4.89 11.16 -16.78
C LEU A 42 4.36 9.73 -16.56
N HIS A 43 4.15 8.97 -17.64
CA HIS A 43 3.68 7.59 -17.59
C HIS A 43 4.65 6.65 -16.87
N ALA A 44 5.97 6.83 -17.08
CA ALA A 44 6.98 6.02 -16.42
C ALA A 44 7.02 6.28 -14.90
N ASN A 45 6.92 7.55 -14.50
CA ASN A 45 6.88 7.94 -13.10
C ASN A 45 5.62 7.43 -12.39
N ILE A 46 4.46 7.52 -13.04
CA ILE A 46 3.19 6.95 -12.55
C ILE A 46 3.33 5.45 -12.32
N LYS A 47 3.82 4.70 -13.31
CA LYS A 47 4.02 3.25 -13.17
C LYS A 47 4.97 2.91 -12.03
N CYS A 48 6.05 3.65 -11.88
CA CYS A 48 7.02 3.47 -10.80
C CYS A 48 6.37 3.69 -9.42
N ALA A 49 5.57 4.76 -9.28
CA ALA A 49 4.85 5.05 -8.05
C ALA A 49 3.83 3.94 -7.70
N LEU A 50 3.01 3.52 -8.67
CA LEU A 50 2.04 2.43 -8.47
C LEU A 50 2.71 1.11 -8.09
N THR A 51 3.82 0.76 -8.74
CA THR A 51 4.61 -0.44 -8.41
C THR A 51 5.16 -0.39 -6.99
N THR A 52 5.58 0.80 -6.54
CA THR A 52 6.08 1.01 -5.18
C THR A 52 4.96 0.82 -4.15
N LEU A 53 3.77 1.38 -4.41
CA LEU A 53 2.60 1.23 -3.53
C LEU A 53 2.15 -0.24 -3.45
N ASP A 54 2.13 -0.97 -4.56
CA ASP A 54 1.80 -2.41 -4.58
C ASP A 54 2.82 -3.23 -3.78
N THR A 55 4.11 -2.97 -3.96
CA THR A 55 5.18 -3.63 -3.19
C THR A 55 5.02 -3.39 -1.70
N ASN A 56 4.70 -2.15 -1.30
CA ASN A 56 4.44 -1.81 0.09
C ASN A 56 3.19 -2.53 0.64
N ALA A 57 2.09 -2.57 -0.13
CA ALA A 57 0.86 -3.26 0.28
C ALA A 57 1.10 -4.76 0.51
N GLN A 58 1.88 -5.42 -0.35
CA GLN A 58 2.27 -6.83 -0.19
C GLN A 58 3.13 -7.06 1.06
N GLY A 59 4.10 -6.17 1.31
CA GLY A 59 4.93 -6.23 2.51
C GLY A 59 4.14 -6.03 3.81
N ILE A 60 3.21 -5.07 3.81
CA ILE A 60 2.30 -4.79 4.93
C ILE A 60 1.38 -5.99 5.19
N SER A 61 0.75 -6.54 4.15
CA SER A 61 -0.11 -7.72 4.26
C SER A 61 0.64 -8.92 4.85
N SER A 62 1.88 -9.15 4.38
CA SER A 62 2.75 -10.20 4.93
C SER A 62 3.07 -9.97 6.41
N ALA A 63 3.36 -8.72 6.81
CA ALA A 63 3.64 -8.37 8.20
C ALA A 63 2.42 -8.56 9.11
N ILE A 64 1.22 -8.17 8.66
CA ILE A 64 -0.04 -8.41 9.39
C ILE A 64 -0.25 -9.92 9.62
N GLY A 65 -0.08 -10.72 8.57
CA GLY A 65 -0.20 -12.18 8.65
C GLY A 65 0.77 -12.80 9.66
N LEU A 66 2.01 -12.30 9.71
CA LEU A 66 2.96 -12.70 10.74
C LEU A 66 2.47 -12.26 12.12
N LEU A 67 2.20 -10.98 12.36
CA LEU A 67 1.84 -10.46 13.68
C LEU A 67 0.66 -11.21 14.30
N ARG A 68 -0.41 -11.44 13.53
CA ARG A 68 -1.60 -12.16 14.00
C ARG A 68 -1.42 -13.68 14.03
N GLY A 69 -0.58 -14.22 13.16
CA GLY A 69 -0.18 -15.63 13.20
C GLY A 69 0.70 -16.01 14.40
N HIS A 70 1.38 -15.03 15.02
CA HIS A 70 2.19 -15.23 16.23
C HIS A 70 1.37 -15.25 17.53
N GLY A 71 0.12 -14.79 17.55
CA GLY A 71 -0.78 -14.87 18.72
C GLY A 71 -1.54 -16.20 18.86
N SER A 72 -1.60 -17.00 17.78
CA SER A 72 -2.35 -18.27 17.75
C SER A 72 -1.49 -19.53 17.99
N ARG A 73 -0.27 -19.39 18.55
CA ARG A 73 0.60 -20.50 18.96
C ARG A 73 0.94 -20.40 20.43
#